data_AF-A0A382VHZ0-F1
#
_entry.id   AF-A0A382VHZ0-F1
#
_cell.length_a   1.000
_cell.length_b   1.000
_cell.length_c   1.000
_cell.angle_alpha   90.00
_cell.angle_beta   90.00
_cell.angle_gamma   90.00
#
_symmetry.space_group_name_H-M   'P 1'
#
loop_
_entity.id
_entity.type
_entity.pdbx_description
1 polymer ?
#
loop_
_entity_poly.entity_id
_entity_poly.type
_entity_poly.pdbx_seq_one_letter_code
_entity_poly.pdbx_strand_id
1 'polypeptide(L)'
;AFGWLGCGSLSREPGLIKVLPHYLDEHGRHTIGVTLIDRDLYQLELRKDLAAVHGVRYNVNWRGNAEMTVRLEVRSTKAGVAPLTLEQTAMPEGGSTWTPILIDLDTYKKFGQPESGRVTLWQDGDQVAEQASFLW
;
A
#
# COMPACT_ATOMS: atom_id res chain seq x y z
N ALA A 1 -48.76 5.61 17.73
CA ALA A 1 -47.86 5.37 16.58
C ALA A 1 -46.43 5.40 17.10
N PHE A 2 -45.79 4.23 17.23
CA PHE A 2 -44.38 4.15 17.63
C PHE A 2 -43.53 4.23 16.36
N GLY A 3 -42.87 5.37 16.15
CA GLY A 3 -41.93 5.56 15.06
C GLY A 3 -40.64 4.81 15.35
N TRP A 4 -40.30 3.84 14.49
CA TRP A 4 -38.97 3.27 14.42
C TRP A 4 -37.99 4.35 13.97
N LEU A 5 -37.07 4.73 14.85
CA LEU A 5 -35.84 5.40 14.46
C LEU A 5 -35.01 4.36 13.71
N GLY A 6 -35.04 4.44 12.38
CA GLY A 6 -34.16 3.66 11.52
C GLY A 6 -32.71 3.92 11.94
N CYS A 7 -32.01 2.84 12.27
CA CYS A 7 -30.57 2.85 12.43
C CYS A 7 -29.99 3.21 11.06
N GLY A 8 -29.67 4.48 10.84
CA GLY A 8 -28.96 4.89 9.65
C GLY A 8 -27.63 4.16 9.64
N SER A 9 -27.44 3.24 8.68
CA SER A 9 -26.10 2.80 8.34
C SER A 9 -25.36 4.06 7.93
N LEU A 10 -24.43 4.53 8.77
CA LEU A 10 -23.42 5.46 8.33
C LEU A 10 -22.73 4.78 7.14
N SER A 11 -23.11 5.19 5.92
CA SER A 11 -22.33 4.89 4.73
C SER A 11 -20.94 5.39 5.05
N ARG A 12 -20.00 4.48 5.23
CA ARG A 12 -18.63 4.86 5.56
C ARG A 12 -18.00 5.20 4.24
N GLU A 13 -17.81 6.50 4.01
CA GLU A 13 -17.23 7.04 2.78
C GLU A 13 -15.96 6.26 2.39
N PRO A 14 -15.75 6.02 1.08
CA PRO A 14 -14.52 5.43 0.59
C PRO A 14 -13.29 6.17 1.13
N GLY A 15 -12.24 5.44 1.46
CA GLY A 15 -11.09 6.07 2.08
C GLY A 15 -9.91 5.15 2.33
N LEU A 16 -8.72 5.75 2.39
CA LEU A 16 -7.50 5.07 2.81
C LEU A 16 -7.44 5.01 4.34
N ILE A 17 -7.11 3.83 4.87
CA ILE A 17 -6.93 3.60 6.30
C ILE A 17 -5.45 3.53 6.65
N LYS A 18 -4.68 2.76 5.86
CA LYS A 18 -3.27 2.53 6.14
C LYS A 18 -2.51 2.13 4.88
N VAL A 19 -1.29 2.64 4.74
CA VAL A 19 -0.33 2.21 3.73
C VAL A 19 0.89 1.65 4.44
N LEU A 20 1.28 0.42 4.14
CA LEU A 20 2.40 -0.28 4.77
C LEU A 20 3.40 -0.77 3.72
N PRO A 21 4.56 -0.12 3.57
CA PRO A 21 5.64 -0.64 2.74
C PRO A 21 6.40 -1.76 3.47
N HIS A 22 6.67 -2.85 2.75
CA HIS A 22 7.41 -4.01 3.24
C HIS A 22 8.49 -4.41 2.24
N TYR A 23 9.75 -4.35 2.65
CA TYR A 23 10.83 -5.01 1.93
C TYR A 23 10.66 -6.53 2.02
N LEU A 24 10.91 -7.22 0.92
CA LEU A 24 10.81 -8.66 0.79
C LEU A 24 12.19 -9.27 0.57
N ASP A 25 12.45 -10.42 1.16
CA ASP A 25 13.62 -11.24 0.85
C ASP A 25 13.38 -12.17 -0.35
N GLU A 26 14.37 -13.00 -0.69
CA GLU A 26 14.31 -13.95 -1.82
C GLU A 26 13.13 -14.94 -1.76
N HIS A 27 12.56 -15.15 -0.58
CA HIS A 27 11.41 -16.01 -0.35
C HIS A 27 10.09 -15.24 -0.25
N GLY A 28 10.11 -13.92 -0.49
CA GLY A 28 8.92 -13.06 -0.36
C GLY A 28 8.54 -12.74 1.09
N ARG A 29 9.43 -12.98 2.06
CA ARG A 29 9.17 -12.74 3.49
C ARG A 29 9.44 -11.29 3.83
N HIS A 30 8.54 -10.71 4.62
CA HIS A 30 8.69 -9.36 5.19
C HIS A 30 8.93 -9.38 6.71
N THR A 31 8.95 -10.58 7.31
CA THR A 31 9.26 -10.88 8.70
C THR A 31 9.75 -12.32 8.79
N ILE A 32 10.64 -12.61 9.73
CA ILE A 32 11.11 -13.95 10.08
C ILE A 32 10.52 -14.47 11.41
N GLY A 33 9.75 -13.63 12.10
CA GLY A 33 9.10 -13.95 13.37
C GLY A 33 7.62 -13.58 13.39
N VAL A 34 6.96 -13.91 14.50
CA VAL A 34 5.51 -13.75 14.68
C VAL A 34 5.12 -12.42 15.31
N THR A 35 6.08 -11.67 15.84
CA THR A 35 5.80 -10.39 16.52
C THR A 35 6.02 -9.19 15.60
N LEU A 36 5.41 -8.05 15.98
CA LEU A 36 5.66 -6.78 15.28
C LEU A 36 7.12 -6.32 15.45
N ILE A 37 7.75 -6.66 16.58
CA ILE A 37 9.16 -6.34 16.84
C ILE A 37 10.06 -7.13 15.87
N ASP A 38 9.80 -8.42 15.68
CA ASP A 38 10.55 -9.24 14.72
C ASP A 38 10.46 -8.68 13.31
N ARG A 39 9.25 -8.27 12.90
CA ARG A 39 9.05 -7.61 11.61
C ARG A 39 9.90 -6.34 11.51
N ASP A 40 9.86 -5.48 12.52
CA ASP A 40 10.54 -4.18 12.45
C ASP A 40 12.07 -4.34 12.45
N LEU A 41 12.60 -5.27 13.24
CA LEU A 41 14.03 -5.64 13.22
C LEU A 41 14.43 -6.17 11.85
N TYR A 42 13.66 -7.10 11.29
CA TYR A 42 13.96 -7.68 9.99
C TYR A 42 13.88 -6.65 8.85
N GLN A 43 12.92 -5.74 8.92
CA GLN A 43 12.82 -4.63 7.97
C GLN A 43 14.00 -3.64 8.10
N LEU A 44 14.61 -3.50 9.29
CA LEU A 44 15.85 -2.73 9.46
C LEU A 44 17.05 -3.46 8.85
N GLU A 45 17.12 -4.78 8.99
CA GLU A 45 18.17 -5.61 8.37
C GLU A 45 18.13 -5.54 6.85
N LEU A 46 16.95 -5.74 6.24
CA LEU A 46 16.77 -5.64 4.79
C LEU A 46 17.11 -4.24 4.24
N ARG A 47 16.87 -3.17 5.00
CA ARG A 47 17.25 -1.81 4.59
C ARG A 47 18.75 -1.54 4.70
N LYS A 48 19.47 -2.26 5.56
CA LYS A 48 20.93 -2.14 5.70
C LYS A 48 21.67 -2.85 4.57
N ASP A 49 21.11 -3.96 4.08
CA ASP A 49 21.65 -4.71 2.96
C ASP A 49 20.64 -4.79 1.81
N LEU A 50 20.70 -3.80 0.92
CA LEU A 50 19.80 -3.73 -0.24
C LEU A 50 20.01 -4.90 -1.22
N ALA A 51 21.13 -5.65 -1.16
CA ALA A 51 21.32 -6.83 -1.99
C ALA A 51 20.45 -8.01 -1.54
N ALA A 52 20.03 -8.04 -0.27
CA ALA A 52 19.08 -9.03 0.25
C ALA A 52 17.63 -8.75 -0.17
N VAL A 53 17.32 -7.51 -0.60
CA VAL A 53 15.97 -7.13 -1.02
C VAL A 53 15.65 -7.71 -2.39
N HIS A 54 14.57 -8.49 -2.44
CA HIS A 54 14.03 -9.08 -3.67
C HIS A 54 12.73 -8.44 -4.15
N GLY A 55 12.28 -7.39 -3.48
CA GLY A 55 11.12 -6.59 -3.89
C GLY A 55 10.59 -5.74 -2.75
N VAL A 56 9.59 -4.92 -3.07
CA VAL A 56 8.86 -4.14 -2.07
C VAL A 56 7.37 -4.32 -2.29
N ARG A 57 6.64 -4.71 -1.24
CA ARG A 57 5.18 -4.82 -1.26
C ARG A 57 4.55 -3.72 -0.43
N TYR A 58 3.67 -2.95 -1.03
CA TYR A 58 2.82 -2.00 -0.34
C TYR A 58 1.50 -2.69 -0.02
N ASN A 59 1.25 -2.95 1.26
CA ASN A 59 -0.06 -3.39 1.72
C ASN A 59 -0.92 -2.15 1.99
N VAL A 60 -1.93 -1.92 1.16
CA VAL A 60 -2.83 -0.78 1.27
C VAL A 60 -4.15 -1.23 1.86
N ASN A 61 -4.51 -0.70 3.03
CA ASN A 61 -5.81 -0.89 3.65
C ASN A 61 -6.73 0.27 3.30
N TRP A 62 -7.90 -0.05 2.76
CA TRP A 62 -8.89 0.93 2.32
C TRP A 62 -10.32 0.47 2.60
N ARG A 63 -11.27 1.39 2.51
CA ARG A 63 -12.71 1.11 2.47
C ARG A 63 -13.28 1.63 1.17
N GLY A 64 -14.28 0.94 0.65
CA GLY A 64 -15.04 1.37 -0.50
C GLY A 64 -16.38 0.66 -0.55
N ASN A 65 -17.23 1.10 -1.47
CA ASN A 65 -18.61 0.66 -1.65
C ASN A 65 -18.87 0.06 -3.05
N ALA A 66 -17.86 0.08 -3.91
CA ALA A 66 -17.83 -0.47 -5.27
C ALA A 66 -16.40 -0.91 -5.60
N GLU A 67 -16.18 -1.38 -6.82
CA GLU A 67 -14.82 -1.63 -7.31
C GLU A 67 -13.96 -0.37 -7.20
N MET A 68 -12.79 -0.50 -6.56
CA MET A 68 -11.85 0.61 -6.38
C MET A 68 -10.53 0.30 -7.06
N THR A 69 -9.88 1.33 -7.58
CA THR A 69 -8.49 1.25 -8.03
C THR A 69 -7.57 1.88 -6.99
N VAL A 70 -6.64 1.08 -6.47
CA VAL A 70 -5.55 1.54 -5.62
C VAL A 70 -4.36 1.85 -6.51
N ARG A 71 -3.95 3.12 -6.58
CA ARG A 71 -2.79 3.56 -7.34
C ARG A 71 -1.65 3.92 -6.39
N LEU A 72 -0.49 3.33 -6.62
CA LEU A 72 0.77 3.64 -5.97
C LEU A 72 1.65 4.41 -6.94
N GLU A 73 2.10 5.59 -6.53
CA GLU A 73 3.13 6.37 -7.21
C GLU A 73 4.35 6.48 -6.29
N VAL A 74 5.54 6.15 -6.77
CA VAL A 74 6.77 6.20 -5.96
C VAL A 74 7.92 6.87 -6.72
N ARG A 75 8.78 7.57 -6.00
CA ARG A 75 10.04 8.13 -6.50
C ARG A 75 11.21 7.35 -5.91
N SER A 76 12.26 7.20 -6.70
CA SER A 76 13.46 6.46 -6.33
C SER A 76 14.53 7.38 -5.75
N THR A 77 15.34 6.82 -4.85
CA THR A 77 16.62 7.41 -4.42
C THR A 77 17.66 7.47 -5.56
N LYS A 78 17.49 6.67 -6.62
CA LYS A 78 18.42 6.59 -7.74
C LYS A 78 18.23 7.78 -8.68
N ALA A 79 19.27 8.60 -8.81
CA ALA A 79 19.26 9.76 -9.68
C ALA A 79 18.95 9.39 -11.15
N GLY A 80 18.12 10.21 -11.80
CA GLY A 80 17.75 10.03 -13.21
C GLY A 80 16.70 8.95 -13.48
N VAL A 81 16.14 8.29 -12.45
CA VAL A 81 15.04 7.34 -12.60
C VAL A 81 13.70 8.07 -12.51
N ALA A 82 12.83 7.85 -13.49
CA ALA A 82 11.48 8.40 -13.50
C ALA A 82 10.61 7.78 -12.39
N PRO A 83 9.60 8.50 -11.86
CA PRO A 83 8.64 7.94 -10.93
C PRO A 83 7.94 6.69 -11.50
N LEU A 84 7.69 5.71 -10.64
CA LEU A 84 6.99 4.48 -10.98
C LEU A 84 5.53 4.59 -10.51
N THR A 85 4.59 4.25 -11.40
CA THR A 85 3.16 4.14 -11.09
C THR A 85 2.71 2.71 -11.27
N LEU A 86 2.02 2.17 -10.25
CA LEU A 86 1.43 0.84 -10.26
C LEU A 86 -0.02 0.94 -9.79
N GLU A 87 -0.90 0.12 -10.36
CA GLU A 87 -2.31 0.10 -10.01
C GLU A 87 -2.77 -1.31 -9.71
N GLN A 88 -3.72 -1.43 -8.78
CA GLN A 88 -4.47 -2.65 -8.57
C GLN A 88 -5.93 -2.33 -8.28
N THR A 89 -6.81 -2.96 -9.03
CA THR A 89 -8.27 -2.88 -8.84
C THR A 89 -8.74 -4.03 -7.95
N ALA A 90 -9.68 -3.75 -7.04
CA ALA A 90 -10.26 -4.77 -6.16
C ALA A 90 -11.67 -4.39 -5.69
N MET A 91 -12.48 -5.41 -5.41
CA MET A 91 -13.79 -5.26 -4.76
C MET A 91 -13.63 -5.14 -3.24
N PRO A 92 -14.53 -4.42 -2.54
CA PRO A 92 -14.48 -4.28 -1.10
C PRO A 92 -14.83 -5.61 -0.41
N GLU A 93 -14.05 -5.98 0.60
CA GLU A 93 -14.34 -7.08 1.51
C GLU A 93 -15.01 -6.47 2.74
N GLY A 94 -16.19 -6.97 3.11
CA GLY A 94 -17.06 -6.37 4.14
C GLY A 94 -16.29 -5.82 5.35
N GLY A 95 -16.19 -4.49 5.44
CA GLY A 95 -15.30 -3.82 6.39
C GLY A 95 -14.22 -2.99 5.69
N SER A 96 -12.98 -3.49 5.70
CA SER A 96 -11.83 -2.85 5.04
C SER A 96 -11.02 -3.88 4.25
N THR A 97 -10.57 -3.50 3.07
CA THR A 97 -9.84 -4.38 2.13
C THR A 97 -8.35 -4.10 2.18
N TRP A 98 -7.55 -5.16 2.23
CA TRP A 98 -6.12 -5.09 2.03
C TRP A 98 -5.76 -5.44 0.59
N THR A 99 -5.22 -4.48 -0.15
CA THR A 99 -4.73 -4.67 -1.52
C THR A 99 -3.20 -4.57 -1.53
N PRO A 100 -2.48 -5.66 -1.87
CA PRO A 100 -1.04 -5.61 -2.04
C PRO A 100 -0.68 -5.06 -3.43
N ILE A 101 0.28 -4.13 -3.49
CA ILE A 101 0.92 -3.68 -4.73
C ILE A 101 2.39 -4.06 -4.65
N LEU A 102 2.86 -4.88 -5.60
CA LEU A 102 4.22 -5.42 -5.62
C LEU A 102 5.10 -4.65 -6.62
N ILE A 103 6.22 -4.14 -6.13
CA ILE A 103 7.40 -3.80 -6.92
C ILE A 103 8.28 -5.06 -6.91
N ASP A 104 8.22 -5.86 -7.97
CA ASP A 104 8.96 -7.12 -8.08
C ASP A 104 10.48 -6.91 -8.18
N LEU A 105 11.24 -8.00 -8.16
CA LEU A 105 12.71 -7.99 -8.20
C LEU A 105 13.27 -7.22 -9.39
N ASP A 106 12.76 -7.48 -10.58
CA ASP A 106 13.28 -6.90 -11.82
C ASP A 106 12.98 -5.41 -11.89
N THR A 107 11.79 -5.01 -11.45
CA THR A 107 11.37 -3.62 -11.33
C THR A 107 12.19 -2.93 -10.26
N TYR A 108 12.36 -3.54 -9.08
CA TYR A 108 13.14 -2.98 -7.97
C TYR A 108 14.61 -2.78 -8.34
N LYS A 109 15.26 -3.74 -9.02
CA LYS A 109 16.66 -3.60 -9.47
C LYS A 109 16.86 -2.44 -10.44
N LYS A 110 15.87 -2.19 -11.31
CA LYS A 110 15.91 -1.07 -12.28
C LYS A 110 15.63 0.26 -11.58
N PHE A 111 14.54 0.29 -10.82
CA PHE A 111 13.99 1.46 -10.14
C PHE A 111 14.91 1.93 -9.01
N GLY A 112 15.40 1.02 -8.18
CA GLY A 112 16.13 1.31 -6.96
C GLY A 112 15.21 1.38 -5.73
N GLN A 113 15.76 1.84 -4.61
CA GLN A 113 15.02 1.95 -3.36
C GLN A 113 13.96 3.08 -3.45
N PRO A 114 12.68 2.80 -3.15
CA PRO A 114 11.66 3.84 -3.01
C PRO A 114 11.99 4.80 -1.87
N GLU A 115 11.96 6.09 -2.14
CA GLU A 115 12.26 7.16 -1.17
C GLU A 115 10.99 7.85 -0.66
N SER A 116 10.15 8.26 -1.59
CA SER A 116 8.88 8.93 -1.34
C SER A 116 7.80 8.29 -2.21
N GLY A 117 6.56 8.42 -1.76
CA GLY A 117 5.45 7.87 -2.50
C GLY A 117 4.11 8.44 -2.06
N ARG A 118 3.14 8.24 -2.95
CA ARG A 118 1.74 8.56 -2.72
C ARG A 118 0.90 7.36 -3.12
N VAL A 119 -0.12 7.11 -2.32
CA VAL A 119 -1.20 6.19 -2.64
C VAL A 119 -2.49 6.98 -2.84
N THR A 120 -3.20 6.70 -3.92
CA THR A 120 -4.51 7.27 -4.22
C THR A 120 -5.53 6.16 -4.40
N LEU A 121 -6.77 6.43 -3.99
CA LEU A 121 -7.91 5.54 -4.17
C LEU A 121 -8.86 6.17 -5.19
N TRP A 122 -9.30 5.39 -6.17
CA TRP A 122 -10.12 5.85 -7.28
C TRP A 122 -11.41 5.04 -7.39
N GLN A 123 -12.51 5.72 -7.67
CA GLN A 123 -13.83 5.16 -7.94
C GLN A 123 -14.37 5.80 -9.22
N ASP A 124 -14.77 5.00 -10.21
CA ASP A 124 -15.40 5.49 -11.45
C ASP A 124 -14.63 6.63 -12.18
N GLY A 125 -13.30 6.65 -12.05
CA GLY A 125 -12.43 7.67 -12.64
C GLY A 125 -12.13 8.87 -11.73
N ASP A 126 -12.81 9.00 -10.59
CA ASP A 126 -12.59 10.07 -9.62
C ASP A 126 -11.66 9.61 -8.48
N GLN A 127 -10.70 10.45 -8.12
CA GLN A 127 -9.86 10.25 -6.94
C GLN A 127 -10.66 10.58 -5.68
N VAL A 128 -10.91 9.59 -4.83
CA VAL A 128 -11.72 9.73 -3.61
C VAL A 128 -10.89 9.84 -2.33
N ALA A 129 -9.63 9.38 -2.35
CA ALA A 129 -8.74 9.50 -1.20
C ALA A 129 -7.26 9.52 -1.60
N GLU A 130 -6.43 10.09 -0.72
CA GLU A 130 -4.98 10.18 -0.89
C GLU A 130 -4.25 9.99 0.44
N GLN A 131 -3.11 9.31 0.40
CA GLN A 131 -2.13 9.29 1.48
C GLN A 131 -0.73 9.41 0.87
N ALA A 132 0.02 10.45 1.25
CA ALA A 132 1.37 10.70 0.78
C ALA A 132 2.40 10.57 1.91
N SER A 133 3.62 10.17 1.56
CA SER A 133 4.78 10.29 2.44
C SER A 133 5.12 11.77 2.66
N PHE A 134 5.79 12.10 3.77
CA PHE A 134 6.21 13.47 4.07
C PHE A 134 7.08 14.11 2.97
N LEU A 135 7.87 13.30 2.25
CA LEU A 135 8.78 13.76 1.19
C LEU A 135 8.15 13.77 -0.22
N TRP A 136 6.83 13.61 -0.33
CA TRP A 136 6.13 13.59 -1.61
C TRP A 136 6.04 14.98 -2.26
#